data_AF-A0A3G2I4Y6-F1
#
_entry.id   AF-A0A3G2I4Y6-F1
#
_cell.length_a   1.000
_cell.length_b   1.000
_cell.length_c   1.000
_cell.angle_alpha   90.00
_cell.angle_beta   90.00
_cell.angle_gamma   90.00
#
_symmetry.space_group_name_H-M   'P 1'
#
loop_
_entity.id
_entity.type
_entity.pdbx_description
1 polymer ?
#
loop_
_entity_poly.entity_id
_entity_poly.type
_entity_poly.pdbx_seq_one_letter_code
_entity_poly.pdbx_strand_id
1 'polypeptide(L)'
;MNIRIPNQKKDKHLEKIKWFFIIVIFITSFFINNFFDKVGFFTRTFIVTLLISFAISIAVYTKKIKKIFLYIKASKNEMKKITWPQYKETLYTTFIIISVTIVISLLLWGLDSIIFRLIAFIISLRF
;
A
#
# COMPACT_ATOMS: atom_id res chain seq x y z
N MET A 1 -23.92 22.09 -1.76
CA MET A 1 -24.81 20.97 -1.40
C MET A 1 -25.10 21.05 0.09
N ASN A 2 -26.31 21.43 0.50
CA ASN A 2 -26.64 21.66 1.92
C ASN A 2 -26.79 20.31 2.63
N ILE A 3 -25.77 19.91 3.39
CA ILE A 3 -25.76 18.64 4.11
C ILE A 3 -26.59 18.84 5.38
N ARG A 4 -27.86 18.45 5.34
CA ARG A 4 -28.64 18.25 6.57
C ARG A 4 -27.86 17.27 7.42
N ILE A 5 -27.44 17.70 8.60
CA ILE A 5 -26.73 16.88 9.58
C ILE A 5 -27.81 16.03 10.27
N PRO A 6 -28.03 14.75 9.90
CA PRO A 6 -28.88 13.89 10.72
C PRO A 6 -28.21 13.76 12.09
N ASN A 7 -29.03 13.72 13.13
CA ASN A 7 -28.66 13.74 14.54
C ASN A 7 -27.42 12.87 14.87
N GLN A 8 -26.21 13.47 14.78
CA GLN A 8 -24.92 12.77 14.82
C GLN A 8 -24.73 12.01 16.14
N LYS A 9 -25.34 12.49 17.21
CA LYS A 9 -25.25 11.86 18.53
C LYS A 9 -25.95 10.51 18.55
N LYS A 10 -27.16 10.41 17.97
CA LYS A 10 -27.98 9.17 17.97
C LYS A 10 -27.38 8.09 17.05
N ASP A 11 -26.89 8.48 15.87
CA ASP A 11 -26.24 7.55 14.93
C ASP A 11 -24.89 7.02 15.47
N LYS A 12 -24.13 7.85 16.21
CA LYS A 12 -22.83 7.44 16.80
C LYS A 12 -22.98 6.38 17.90
N HIS A 13 -24.02 6.49 18.74
CA HIS A 13 -24.30 5.46 19.76
C HIS A 13 -24.76 4.14 19.15
N LEU A 14 -25.61 4.19 18.11
CA LEU A 14 -26.04 3.01 17.36
C LEU A 14 -24.87 2.30 16.66
N GLU A 15 -23.93 3.04 16.07
CA GLU A 15 -22.73 2.46 15.47
C GLU A 15 -21.78 1.85 16.52
N LYS A 16 -21.66 2.48 17.70
CA LYS A 16 -20.85 1.97 18.81
C LYS A 16 -21.42 0.66 19.37
N ILE A 17 -22.75 0.56 19.49
CA ILE A 17 -23.45 -0.66 19.92
C ILE A 17 -23.26 -1.80 18.90
N LYS A 18 -23.36 -1.51 17.60
CA LYS A 18 -23.10 -2.51 16.55
C LYS A 18 -21.66 -3.03 16.58
N TRP A 19 -20.69 -2.15 16.80
CA TRP A 19 -19.28 -2.53 16.93
C TRP A 19 -19.01 -3.38 18.17
N PHE A 20 -19.65 -3.05 19.30
CA PHE A 20 -19.58 -3.87 20.51
C PHE A 20 -20.11 -5.29 20.26
N PHE A 21 -21.23 -5.42 19.56
CA PHE A 21 -21.81 -6.72 19.22
C PHE A 21 -20.89 -7.58 18.34
N ILE A 22 -20.20 -6.96 17.37
CA ILE A 22 -19.20 -7.63 16.52
C ILE A 22 -18.03 -8.16 17.36
N ILE A 23 -17.53 -7.35 18.30
CA ILE A 23 -16.43 -7.75 19.20
C ILE A 23 -16.86 -8.92 20.09
N VAL A 24 -18.10 -8.89 20.62
CA VAL A 24 -18.65 -9.97 21.44
C VAL A 24 -18.77 -11.26 20.64
N ILE A 25 -19.26 -11.23 19.41
CA ILE A 25 -19.34 -12.41 18.52
C ILE A 25 -17.93 -12.97 18.24
N PHE A 26 -16.93 -12.10 18.03
CA PHE A 26 -15.56 -12.51 17.75
C PHE A 26 -14.90 -13.21 18.95
N ILE A 27 -15.08 -12.67 20.16
CA ILE A 27 -14.59 -13.25 21.41
C ILE A 27 -15.27 -14.59 21.70
N THR A 28 -16.58 -14.66 21.51
CA THR A 28 -17.35 -15.90 21.64
C THR A 28 -16.85 -16.97 20.67
N SER A 29 -16.51 -16.61 19.42
CA SER A 29 -15.93 -17.54 18.43
C SER A 29 -14.59 -18.13 18.89
N PHE A 30 -13.71 -17.30 19.46
CA PHE A 30 -12.43 -17.73 20.02
C PHE A 30 -12.60 -18.67 21.22
N PHE A 31 -13.59 -18.42 22.08
CA PHE A 31 -13.91 -19.28 23.22
C PHE A 31 -14.54 -20.62 22.82
N ILE A 32 -15.45 -20.63 21.83
CA ILE A 32 -15.99 -21.88 21.25
C ILE A 32 -14.87 -22.77 20.72
N ASN A 33 -13.86 -22.15 20.10
CA ASN A 33 -12.72 -22.86 19.52
C ASN A 33 -11.85 -23.57 20.57
N ASN A 34 -11.83 -23.08 21.82
CA ASN A 34 -10.98 -23.60 22.89
C ASN A 34 -11.69 -24.63 23.78
N PHE A 35 -13.03 -24.68 23.78
CA PHE A 35 -13.79 -25.61 24.63
C PHE A 35 -14.04 -26.98 23.95
N PHE A 36 -13.86 -27.07 22.64
CA PHE A 36 -14.11 -28.27 21.83
C PHE A 36 -12.81 -28.99 21.43
N ASP A 37 -12.02 -29.42 22.41
CA ASP A 37 -10.83 -30.26 22.17
C ASP A 37 -11.17 -31.74 21.83
N LYS A 38 -12.45 -32.14 21.90
CA LYS A 38 -12.91 -33.54 21.74
C LYS A 38 -13.74 -33.82 20.49
N VAL A 39 -13.88 -32.88 19.55
CA VAL A 39 -14.75 -33.05 18.38
C VAL A 39 -13.96 -32.90 17.08
N GLY A 40 -14.27 -33.76 16.09
CA GLY A 40 -13.48 -33.93 14.86
C GLY A 40 -13.21 -32.63 14.09
N PHE A 41 -12.07 -32.61 13.39
CA PHE A 41 -11.52 -31.45 12.67
C PHE A 41 -12.52 -30.73 11.76
N PHE A 42 -13.39 -31.46 11.05
CA PHE A 42 -14.30 -30.92 10.04
C PHE A 42 -15.43 -30.05 10.61
N THR A 43 -16.03 -30.42 11.74
CA THR A 43 -17.15 -29.67 12.33
C THR A 43 -16.71 -28.32 12.91
N ARG A 44 -15.48 -28.25 13.42
CA ARG A 44 -14.90 -27.02 13.98
C ARG A 44 -14.70 -25.95 12.90
N THR A 45 -14.10 -26.33 11.77
CA THR A 45 -13.81 -25.40 10.67
C THR A 45 -15.09 -24.83 10.05
N PHE A 46 -16.11 -25.66 9.85
CA PHE A 46 -17.39 -25.21 9.28
C PHE A 46 -18.09 -24.17 10.17
N ILE A 47 -18.14 -24.39 11.47
CA ILE A 47 -18.79 -23.48 12.43
C ILE A 47 -18.08 -22.13 12.48
N VAL A 48 -16.75 -22.14 12.55
CA VAL A 48 -15.95 -20.90 12.61
C VAL A 48 -16.09 -20.10 11.31
N THR A 49 -16.02 -20.76 10.15
CA THR A 49 -16.20 -20.10 8.84
C THR A 49 -17.60 -19.51 8.67
N LEU A 50 -18.65 -20.20 9.12
CA LEU A 50 -20.02 -19.70 9.01
C LEU A 50 -20.24 -18.47 9.92
N LEU A 51 -19.65 -18.48 11.12
CA LEU A 51 -19.67 -17.34 12.03
C LEU A 51 -18.89 -16.13 11.48
N ILE A 52 -17.71 -16.37 10.87
CA ILE A 52 -16.91 -15.31 10.25
C ILE A 52 -17.66 -14.67 9.09
N SER A 53 -18.35 -15.50 8.28
CA SER A 53 -19.16 -15.03 7.15
C SER A 53 -20.33 -14.17 7.62
N PHE A 54 -21.00 -14.55 8.71
CA PHE A 54 -22.08 -13.74 9.30
C PHE A 54 -21.57 -12.41 9.84
N ALA A 55 -20.42 -12.41 10.53
CA ALA A 55 -19.79 -11.18 11.03
C ALA A 55 -19.40 -10.24 9.88
N ILE A 56 -18.87 -10.77 8.78
CA ILE A 56 -18.54 -10.02 7.56
C ILE A 56 -19.80 -9.44 6.91
N SER A 57 -20.88 -10.22 6.77
CA SER A 57 -22.15 -9.70 6.22
C SER A 57 -22.67 -8.53 7.04
N ILE A 58 -22.67 -8.63 8.38
CA ILE A 58 -23.11 -7.54 9.27
C ILE A 58 -22.19 -6.32 9.15
N ALA A 59 -20.88 -6.52 9.04
CA ALA A 59 -19.93 -5.44 8.84
C ALA A 59 -20.22 -4.69 7.54
N VAL A 60 -20.46 -5.40 6.42
CA VAL A 60 -20.74 -4.85 5.08
C VAL A 60 -21.96 -3.92 5.07
N TYR A 61 -23.00 -4.21 5.85
CA TYR A 61 -24.20 -3.35 5.95
C TYR A 61 -24.00 -2.06 6.78
N THR A 62 -22.83 -1.81 7.34
CA THR A 62 -22.60 -0.63 8.18
C THR A 62 -22.48 0.65 7.34
N LYS A 63 -23.18 1.72 7.76
CA LYS A 63 -23.18 3.06 7.12
C LYS A 63 -21.78 3.61 6.84
N LYS A 64 -20.78 3.22 7.64
CA LYS A 64 -19.36 3.54 7.49
C LYS A 64 -18.77 3.07 6.15
N ILE A 65 -19.19 1.91 5.63
CA ILE A 65 -18.70 1.35 4.36
C ILE A 65 -19.23 2.12 3.16
N LYS A 66 -20.49 2.55 3.20
CA LYS A 66 -21.06 3.42 2.16
C LYS A 66 -20.30 4.74 2.04
N LYS A 67 -19.85 5.32 3.17
CA LYS A 67 -18.99 6.52 3.17
C LYS A 67 -17.64 6.22 2.53
N ILE A 68 -16.98 5.12 2.91
CA ILE A 68 -15.70 4.70 2.31
C ILE A 68 -15.83 4.51 0.79
N PHE A 69 -16.92 3.91 0.32
CA PHE A 69 -17.16 3.72 -1.11
C PHE A 69 -17.35 5.05 -1.86
N LEU A 70 -18.02 6.02 -1.24
CA LEU A 70 -18.13 7.38 -1.76
C LEU A 70 -16.77 8.09 -1.81
N TYR A 71 -15.92 7.94 -0.78
CA TYR A 71 -14.56 8.47 -0.77
C TYR A 71 -13.67 7.85 -1.85
N ILE A 72 -13.76 6.53 -2.06
CA ILE A 72 -13.02 5.84 -3.14
C ILE A 72 -13.45 6.39 -4.50
N LYS A 73 -14.76 6.60 -4.71
CA LYS A 73 -15.28 7.17 -5.95
C LYS A 73 -14.81 8.61 -6.18
N ALA A 74 -14.78 9.43 -5.12
CA ALA A 74 -14.25 10.79 -5.17
C ALA A 74 -12.74 10.82 -5.47
N SER A 75 -11.96 9.96 -4.81
CA SER A 75 -10.50 9.85 -4.98
C SER A 75 -10.13 9.39 -6.39
N LYS A 76 -10.88 8.45 -7.00
CA LYS A 76 -10.72 8.10 -8.43
C LYS A 76 -10.93 9.29 -9.37
N ASN A 77 -11.82 10.23 -9.00
CA ASN A 77 -12.09 11.41 -9.81
C ASN A 77 -10.98 12.46 -9.70
N GLU A 78 -10.29 12.52 -8.56
CA GLU A 78 -9.10 13.36 -8.34
C GLU A 78 -7.84 12.76 -8.95
N MET A 79 -7.71 11.43 -8.93
CA MET A 79 -6.59 10.72 -9.54
C MET A 79 -6.53 10.92 -11.05
N LYS A 80 -7.69 11.19 -11.69
CA LYS A 80 -7.79 11.59 -13.11
C LYS A 80 -7.29 13.02 -13.38
N LYS A 81 -7.17 13.87 -12.35
CA LYS A 81 -6.57 15.20 -12.45
C LYS A 81 -5.05 15.16 -12.37
N ILE A 82 -4.46 14.01 -12.04
CA ILE A 82 -3.03 13.81 -12.12
C ILE A 82 -2.70 13.72 -13.61
N THR A 83 -2.23 14.83 -14.17
CA THR A 83 -1.60 14.88 -15.48
C THR A 83 -0.29 14.10 -15.36
N TRP A 84 -0.37 12.77 -15.50
CA TRP A 84 0.82 11.94 -15.54
C TRP A 84 1.72 12.46 -16.67
N PRO A 85 3.00 12.69 -16.37
CA PRO A 85 3.94 13.29 -17.30
C PRO A 85 3.96 12.50 -18.61
N GLN A 86 3.87 13.21 -19.73
CA GLN A 86 3.85 12.62 -21.05
C GLN A 86 5.22 11.98 -21.34
N TYR A 87 5.24 10.71 -21.79
CA TYR A 87 6.46 9.91 -21.99
C TYR A 87 7.57 10.62 -22.79
N LYS A 88 7.19 11.50 -23.71
CA LYS A 88 8.13 12.26 -24.54
C LYS A 88 9.04 13.16 -23.70
N GLU A 89 8.50 13.85 -22.70
CA GLU A 89 9.26 14.82 -21.88
C GLU A 89 10.30 14.13 -20.97
N THR A 90 9.93 12.96 -20.44
CA THR A 90 10.85 12.13 -19.64
C THR A 90 12.03 11.63 -20.47
N LEU A 91 11.78 11.19 -21.71
CA LEU A 91 12.83 10.67 -22.58
C LEU A 91 13.85 11.74 -22.99
N TYR A 92 13.42 12.97 -23.30
CA TYR A 92 14.35 14.06 -23.61
C TYR A 92 15.32 14.30 -22.45
N THR A 93 14.81 14.36 -21.23
CA THR A 93 15.65 14.59 -20.04
C THR A 93 16.60 13.42 -19.78
N THR A 94 16.14 12.17 -19.88
CA THR A 94 17.02 11.00 -19.70
C THR A 94 18.09 10.91 -20.79
N PHE A 95 17.77 11.23 -22.04
CA PHE A 95 18.74 11.24 -23.13
C PHE A 95 19.83 12.29 -22.93
N ILE A 96 19.46 13.49 -22.46
CA ILE A 96 20.43 14.54 -22.08
C ILE A 96 21.38 14.02 -21.00
N ILE A 97 20.84 13.39 -19.93
CA ILE A 97 21.65 12.85 -18.83
C ILE A 97 22.62 11.76 -19.33
N ILE A 98 22.14 10.84 -20.18
CA ILE A 98 22.98 9.78 -20.77
C ILE A 98 24.13 10.39 -21.56
N SER A 99 23.84 11.40 -22.41
CA SER A 99 24.83 12.07 -23.22
C SER A 99 25.93 12.74 -22.37
N VAL A 100 25.52 13.48 -21.33
CA VAL A 100 26.45 14.15 -20.41
C VAL A 100 27.28 13.13 -19.62
N THR A 101 26.66 12.03 -19.17
CA THR A 101 27.35 10.98 -18.40
C THR A 101 28.41 10.28 -19.24
N ILE A 102 28.13 10.00 -20.52
CA ILE A 102 29.09 9.40 -21.46
C ILE A 102 30.30 10.32 -21.64
N VAL A 103 30.08 11.62 -21.84
CA VAL A 103 31.17 12.59 -22.00
C VAL A 103 32.05 12.64 -20.76
N ILE A 104 31.45 12.73 -19.56
CA ILE A 104 32.20 12.77 -18.30
C ILE A 104 32.97 11.47 -18.08
N SER A 105 32.35 10.32 -18.32
CA SER A 105 32.99 9.01 -18.18
C SER A 105 34.18 8.85 -19.12
N LEU A 106 34.06 9.34 -20.37
CA LEU A 106 35.14 9.29 -21.35
C LEU A 106 36.31 10.21 -20.96
N LEU A 107 36.00 11.41 -20.46
CA LEU A 107 37.00 12.37 -19.99
C LEU A 107 37.78 11.83 -18.78
N LEU A 108 37.08 11.29 -17.76
CA LEU A 108 37.74 10.65 -16.62
C LEU A 108 38.61 9.49 -17.09
N TRP A 109 38.06 8.55 -17.85
CA TRP A 109 38.81 7.40 -18.33
C TRP A 109 40.09 7.78 -19.10
N GLY A 110 40.03 8.81 -19.95
CA GLY A 110 41.19 9.32 -20.67
C GLY A 110 42.26 9.90 -19.74
N LEU A 111 41.86 10.71 -18.76
CA LEU A 111 42.76 11.31 -17.78
C LEU A 111 43.39 10.25 -16.87
N ASP A 112 42.59 9.34 -16.32
CA ASP A 112 43.04 8.23 -15.49
C ASP A 112 44.05 7.34 -16.24
N SER A 113 43.80 7.07 -17.53
CA SER A 113 44.70 6.28 -18.38
C SER A 113 46.04 6.96 -18.62
N ILE A 114 46.05 8.29 -18.82
CA ILE A 114 47.29 9.08 -18.97
C ILE A 114 48.08 9.07 -17.65
N ILE A 115 47.41 9.31 -16.52
CA ILE A 115 48.04 9.38 -15.20
C ILE A 115 48.63 8.01 -14.85
N PHE A 116 47.89 6.93 -15.06
CA PHE A 116 48.37 5.57 -14.83
C PHE A 116 49.62 5.25 -15.67
N ARG A 117 49.63 5.65 -16.95
CA ARG A 117 50.79 5.45 -17.84
C ARG A 117 52.01 6.22 -17.37
N LEU A 118 51.85 7.47 -16.93
CA LEU A 118 52.92 8.28 -16.36
C LEU A 118 53.48 7.64 -15.09
N ILE A 119 52.61 7.21 -14.17
CA ILE A 119 53.01 6.55 -12.93
C ILE A 119 53.77 5.26 -13.23
N ALA A 120 53.27 4.43 -14.16
CA ALA A 120 53.93 3.19 -14.57
C ALA A 120 55.32 3.46 -15.19
N PHE A 121 55.46 4.52 -15.98
CA PHE A 121 56.75 4.92 -16.56
C PHE A 121 57.76 5.32 -15.47
N ILE A 122 57.34 6.12 -14.47
CA ILE A 122 58.21 6.48 -13.34
C ILE A 122 58.64 5.25 -12.53
N ILE A 123 57.72 4.32 -12.25
CA ILE A 123 58.01 3.12 -11.47
C ILE A 123 58.96 2.19 -12.25
N SER A 124 58.72 2.02 -13.55
CA SER A 124 59.56 1.21 -14.44
C SER A 124 60.98 1.75 -14.60
N LEU A 125 61.20 3.05 -14.42
CA LEU A 125 62.53 3.65 -14.52
C LEU A 125 63.34 3.46 -13.22
N ARG A 126 62.66 3.20 -12.10
CA ARG A 126 63.27 3.04 -10.77
C ARG A 126 63.67 1.59 -10.46
N PHE A 127 63.21 0.62 -11.23
CA PHE A 127 63.58 -0.80 -11.14
C PHE A 127 64.49 -1.17 -12.31
#